data_AF-A0A7X4GN88-F1
#
_entry.id   AF-A0A7X4GN88-F1
#
_cell.length_a   1.000
_cell.length_b   1.000
_cell.length_c   1.000
_cell.angle_alpha   90.00
_cell.angle_beta   90.00
_cell.angle_gamma   90.00
#
_symmetry.space_group_name_H-M   'P 1'
#
loop_
_entity.id
_entity.type
_entity.pdbx_description
1 polymer ?
#
loop_
_entity_poly.entity_id
_entity_poly.type
_entity_poly.pdbx_seq_one_letter_code
_entity_poly.pdbx_strand_id
1 'polypeptide(L)'
;MMKSVLAATLMTLSAAAFAQQSVSFVEPANGATVSSPFKVKFAVSGMDVKPAGDMTANTGHHHLLVNATPIKAGEVIPADEKHIHFGKGQTETELTLPPGNYTLTMQFANGLHQAYGPAMNKEIKITVK
;
A
#
# COMPACT_ATOMS: atom_id res chain seq x y z
N MET A 1 -2.56 -30.60 59.91
CA MET A 1 -3.41 -29.48 59.45
C MET A 1 -2.51 -28.24 59.40
N MET A 2 -2.34 -27.43 58.37
CA MET A 2 -2.85 -27.31 57.00
C MET A 2 -1.72 -26.64 56.20
N LYS A 3 -1.46 -27.08 54.96
CA LYS A 3 -0.47 -26.49 54.05
C LYS A 3 -1.09 -25.24 53.41
N SER A 4 -0.49 -24.08 53.57
CA SER A 4 -0.89 -22.87 52.82
C SER A 4 0.01 -22.73 51.59
N VAL A 5 -0.61 -22.85 50.41
CA VAL A 5 0.03 -22.65 49.11
C VAL A 5 -0.14 -21.18 48.73
N LEU A 6 0.97 -20.49 48.48
CA LEU A 6 0.97 -19.15 47.89
C LEU A 6 0.76 -19.29 46.38
N ALA A 7 -0.36 -18.78 45.87
CA ALA A 7 -0.60 -18.67 44.44
C ALA A 7 -0.03 -17.34 43.94
N ALA A 8 0.98 -17.40 43.06
CA ALA A 8 1.48 -16.25 42.33
C ALA A 8 0.73 -16.13 41.00
N THR A 9 -0.05 -15.07 40.85
CA THR A 9 -0.74 -14.72 39.60
C THR A 9 0.26 -14.06 38.64
N LEU A 10 0.56 -14.73 37.53
CA LEU A 10 1.36 -14.19 36.44
C LEU A 10 0.44 -13.39 35.50
N MET A 11 0.53 -12.06 35.52
CA MET A 11 -0.11 -11.22 34.49
C MET A 11 0.72 -11.29 33.21
N THR A 12 0.19 -11.93 32.17
CA THR A 12 0.72 -11.83 30.81
C THR A 12 0.23 -10.54 30.17
N LEU A 13 1.11 -9.54 30.01
CA LEU A 13 0.86 -8.42 29.11
C LEU A 13 0.96 -8.94 27.67
N SER A 14 -0.16 -9.16 27.01
CA SER A 14 -0.19 -9.39 25.56
C SER A 14 -0.09 -8.03 24.88
N ALA A 15 1.13 -7.61 24.51
CA ALA A 15 1.31 -6.48 23.61
C ALA A 15 0.89 -6.96 22.21
N ALA A 16 -0.33 -6.58 21.78
CA ALA A 16 -0.67 -6.67 20.37
C ALA A 16 0.32 -5.79 19.61
N ALA A 17 1.28 -6.41 18.93
CA ALA A 17 2.14 -5.70 18.01
C ALA A 17 1.26 -5.16 16.89
N PHE A 18 0.92 -3.86 16.96
CA PHE A 18 0.31 -3.19 15.83
C PHE A 18 1.29 -3.29 14.66
N ALA A 19 0.95 -4.09 13.66
CA ALA A 19 1.75 -4.18 12.44
C ALA A 19 1.86 -2.76 11.86
N GLN A 20 3.08 -2.30 11.60
CA GLN A 20 3.30 -0.98 11.03
C GLN A 20 2.65 -0.89 9.65
N GLN A 21 1.73 0.06 9.49
CA GLN A 21 1.05 0.30 8.24
C GLN A 21 2.04 0.70 7.15
N SER A 22 1.97 0.01 6.01
CA SER A 22 2.84 0.30 4.87
C SER A 22 2.27 -0.31 3.59
N VAL A 23 2.83 0.12 2.47
CA VAL A 23 2.63 -0.52 1.17
C VAL A 23 3.98 -0.85 0.54
N SER A 24 4.02 -1.94 -0.24
CA SER A 24 5.20 -2.29 -1.06
C SER A 24 4.84 -2.70 -2.49
N PHE A 25 5.79 -2.51 -3.42
CA PHE A 25 5.79 -3.22 -4.68
C PHE A 25 6.30 -4.64 -4.44
N VAL A 26 5.52 -5.64 -4.83
CA VAL A 26 5.96 -7.04 -4.91
C VAL A 26 6.79 -7.24 -6.19
N GLU A 27 6.31 -6.65 -7.29
CA GLU A 27 7.05 -6.51 -8.54
C GLU A 27 6.56 -5.26 -9.31
N PRO A 28 7.39 -4.64 -10.16
CA PRO A 28 8.82 -4.88 -10.30
C PRO A 28 9.61 -4.40 -9.07
N ALA A 29 10.83 -4.90 -8.92
CA ALA A 29 11.75 -4.41 -7.90
C ALA A 29 12.25 -3.00 -8.25
N ASN A 30 12.66 -2.24 -7.22
CA ASN A 30 13.33 -0.96 -7.45
C ASN A 30 14.64 -1.16 -8.26
N GLY A 31 14.81 -0.37 -9.30
CA GLY A 31 15.93 -0.44 -10.24
C GLY A 31 15.75 -1.48 -11.36
N ALA A 32 14.59 -2.13 -11.47
CA ALA A 32 14.38 -3.16 -12.48
C ALA A 32 14.36 -2.59 -13.91
N THR A 33 14.91 -3.37 -14.84
CA THR A 33 14.71 -3.19 -16.29
C THR A 33 13.65 -4.18 -16.77
N VAL A 34 12.58 -3.69 -17.41
CA VAL A 34 11.41 -4.47 -17.82
C VAL A 34 11.10 -4.29 -19.31
N SER A 35 10.47 -5.28 -19.94
CA SER A 35 9.91 -5.15 -21.29
C SER A 35 8.44 -4.75 -21.19
N SER A 36 7.94 -3.93 -22.12
CA SER A 36 6.52 -3.57 -22.20
C SER A 36 5.70 -4.64 -22.96
N PRO A 37 4.51 -5.05 -22.49
CA PRO A 37 3.92 -4.76 -21.18
C PRO A 37 4.59 -5.56 -20.06
N PHE A 38 4.53 -5.03 -18.84
CA PHE A 38 5.05 -5.72 -17.64
C PHE A 38 4.03 -5.75 -16.52
N LYS A 39 4.14 -6.77 -15.66
CA LYS A 39 3.31 -6.88 -14.47
C LYS A 39 3.78 -5.90 -13.39
N VAL A 40 2.82 -5.28 -12.72
CA VAL A 40 3.02 -4.51 -11.49
C VAL A 40 2.11 -5.11 -10.43
N LYS A 41 2.66 -5.43 -9.26
CA LYS A 41 1.95 -6.05 -8.14
C LYS A 41 2.24 -5.31 -6.84
N PHE A 42 1.19 -5.14 -6.06
CA PHE A 42 1.16 -4.35 -4.84
C PHE A 42 0.91 -5.24 -3.62
N ALA A 43 1.33 -4.76 -2.46
CA ALA A 43 0.92 -5.29 -1.17
C ALA A 43 0.69 -4.15 -0.18
N VAL A 44 -0.16 -4.43 0.81
CA VAL A 44 -0.42 -3.58 1.97
C VAL A 44 -0.20 -4.39 3.24
N SER A 45 0.34 -3.74 4.28
CA SER A 45 0.51 -4.32 5.61
C SER A 45 -0.19 -3.44 6.63
N GLY A 46 -0.80 -4.05 7.65
CA GLY A 46 -1.52 -3.34 8.71
C GLY A 46 -2.89 -2.74 8.31
N MET A 47 -3.32 -2.92 7.06
CA MET A 47 -4.63 -2.50 6.53
C MET A 47 -5.16 -3.52 5.52
N ASP A 48 -6.46 -3.47 5.23
CA ASP A 48 -7.11 -4.33 4.24
C ASP A 48 -7.46 -3.58 2.95
N VAL A 49 -7.50 -4.30 1.84
CA VAL A 49 -7.95 -3.74 0.55
C VAL A 49 -9.47 -3.84 0.42
N LYS A 50 -10.12 -2.73 0.06
CA LYS A 50 -11.55 -2.63 -0.22
C LYS A 50 -11.81 -1.76 -1.45
N PRO A 51 -12.93 -1.97 -2.18
CA PRO A 51 -13.29 -1.10 -3.30
C PRO A 51 -13.50 0.35 -2.87
N ALA A 52 -13.30 1.28 -3.81
CA ALA A 52 -13.69 2.67 -3.66
C ALA A 52 -15.18 2.77 -3.28
N GLY A 53 -15.50 3.76 -2.45
CA GLY A 53 -16.81 3.93 -1.81
C GLY A 53 -16.99 3.17 -0.50
N ASP A 54 -16.19 2.13 -0.21
CA ASP A 54 -16.17 1.48 1.09
C ASP A 54 -15.42 2.35 2.11
N MET A 55 -16.11 2.71 3.20
CA MET A 55 -15.60 3.59 4.24
C MET A 55 -15.25 2.83 5.53
N THR A 56 -15.11 1.50 5.46
CA THR A 56 -14.67 0.69 6.59
C THR A 56 -13.33 1.21 7.11
N ALA A 57 -13.24 1.43 8.43
CA ALA A 57 -12.02 1.89 9.06
C ALA A 57 -10.85 0.92 8.78
N ASN A 58 -9.64 1.46 8.65
CA ASN A 58 -8.42 0.68 8.39
C ASN A 58 -8.43 -0.08 7.04
N THR A 59 -9.13 0.46 6.03
CA THR A 59 -9.19 -0.13 4.68
C THR A 59 -8.93 0.90 3.59
N GLY A 60 -8.70 0.46 2.35
CA GLY A 60 -8.55 1.36 1.21
C GLY A 60 -8.22 0.62 -0.08
N HIS A 61 -7.72 1.36 -1.08
CA HIS A 61 -7.27 0.79 -2.35
C HIS A 61 -6.01 1.46 -2.90
N HIS A 62 -5.36 0.75 -3.82
CA HIS A 62 -4.11 1.18 -4.44
C HIS A 62 -4.34 2.20 -5.55
N HIS A 63 -3.32 3.03 -5.76
CA HIS A 63 -3.15 3.90 -6.90
C HIS A 63 -1.70 3.78 -7.37
N LEU A 64 -1.48 3.93 -8.67
CA LEU A 64 -0.13 4.01 -9.23
C LEU A 64 0.05 5.36 -9.93
N LEU A 65 1.02 6.11 -9.44
CA LEU A 65 1.44 7.41 -9.95
C LEU A 65 2.64 7.20 -10.87
N VAL A 66 2.53 7.61 -12.12
CA VAL A 66 3.59 7.49 -13.12
C VAL A 66 4.24 8.85 -13.32
N ASN A 67 5.50 8.99 -12.92
CA ASN A 67 6.26 10.25 -12.96
C ASN A 67 5.54 11.43 -12.28
N ALA A 68 4.82 11.14 -11.19
CA ALA A 68 4.09 12.12 -10.40
C ALA A 68 4.49 12.03 -8.91
N THR A 69 4.38 13.15 -8.20
CA THR A 69 4.70 13.22 -6.78
C THR A 69 3.55 12.66 -5.94
N PRO A 70 3.84 12.00 -4.80
CA PRO A 70 2.79 11.53 -3.91
C PRO A 70 1.85 12.65 -3.45
N ILE A 71 0.56 12.33 -3.39
CA ILE A 71 -0.49 13.23 -2.91
C ILE A 71 -0.45 13.32 -1.37
N LYS A 72 -0.74 14.49 -0.80
CA LYS A 72 -0.68 14.68 0.66
C LYS A 72 -1.83 13.95 1.36
N ALA A 73 -1.63 13.67 2.65
CA ALA A 73 -2.66 13.04 3.47
C ALA A 73 -3.98 13.84 3.44
N GLY A 74 -5.10 13.17 3.20
CA GLY A 74 -6.43 13.76 3.14
C GLY A 74 -6.78 14.43 1.81
N GLU A 75 -5.83 14.64 0.90
CA GLU A 75 -6.09 15.16 -0.44
C GLU A 75 -6.52 14.03 -1.38
N VAL A 76 -7.44 14.35 -2.30
CA VAL A 76 -7.97 13.40 -3.29
C VAL A 76 -6.92 13.16 -4.37
N ILE A 77 -6.69 11.89 -4.70
CA ILE A 77 -5.86 11.50 -5.83
C ILE A 77 -6.56 11.92 -7.13
N PRO A 78 -5.92 12.75 -7.99
CA PRO A 78 -6.52 13.20 -9.24
C PRO A 78 -6.92 12.04 -10.16
N ALA A 79 -7.99 12.22 -10.93
CA ALA A 79 -8.38 11.30 -11.99
C ALA A 79 -7.83 11.83 -13.33
N ASP A 80 -6.57 11.52 -13.63
CA ASP A 80 -5.88 11.91 -14.86
C ASP A 80 -4.96 10.78 -15.36
N GLU A 81 -4.29 11.02 -16.49
CA GLU A 81 -3.43 10.03 -17.15
C GLU A 81 -2.20 9.60 -16.34
N LYS A 82 -1.79 10.37 -15.33
CA LYS A 82 -0.64 10.06 -14.48
C LYS A 82 -1.01 9.25 -13.24
N HIS A 83 -2.30 9.16 -12.93
CA HIS A 83 -2.81 8.50 -11.72
C HIS A 83 -3.72 7.35 -12.13
N ILE A 84 -3.22 6.12 -12.04
CA ILE A 84 -3.97 4.91 -12.36
C ILE A 84 -4.70 4.45 -11.08
N HIS A 85 -6.01 4.27 -11.17
CA HIS A 85 -6.88 3.94 -10.03
C HIS A 85 -7.23 2.46 -9.99
N PHE A 86 -7.04 1.82 -8.83
CA PHE A 86 -7.41 0.42 -8.58
C PHE A 86 -8.63 0.32 -7.64
N GLY A 87 -9.66 1.13 -7.93
CA GLY A 87 -10.86 1.28 -7.09
C GLY A 87 -11.77 0.06 -6.99
N LYS A 88 -11.48 -1.07 -7.64
CA LYS A 88 -12.16 -2.35 -7.40
C LYS A 88 -11.40 -3.25 -6.42
N GLY A 89 -10.34 -2.73 -5.80
CA GLY A 89 -9.45 -3.48 -4.91
C GLY A 89 -8.42 -4.32 -5.66
N GLN A 90 -8.03 -3.92 -6.87
CA GLN A 90 -6.99 -4.65 -7.62
C GLN A 90 -5.64 -4.51 -6.92
N THR A 91 -4.91 -5.63 -6.83
CA THR A 91 -3.56 -5.69 -6.25
C THR A 91 -2.48 -5.92 -7.31
N GLU A 92 -2.87 -6.06 -8.58
CA GLU A 92 -1.94 -6.17 -9.70
C GLU A 92 -2.57 -5.66 -10.99
N THR A 93 -1.72 -5.30 -11.96
CA THR A 93 -2.09 -4.92 -13.32
C THR A 93 -0.97 -5.27 -14.29
N GLU A 94 -1.28 -5.34 -15.58
CA GLU A 94 -0.27 -5.15 -16.63
C GLU A 94 -0.19 -3.65 -16.94
N LEU A 95 1.04 -3.15 -17.06
CA LEU A 95 1.32 -1.76 -17.38
C LEU A 95 2.08 -1.69 -18.70
N THR A 96 1.54 -0.89 -19.63
CA THR A 96 2.15 -0.63 -20.93
C THR A 96 2.71 0.77 -20.93
N LEU A 97 4.04 0.89 -21.00
CA LEU A 97 4.74 2.15 -21.14
C LEU A 97 5.70 2.09 -22.34
N PRO A 98 5.95 3.20 -23.04
CA PRO A 98 7.04 3.30 -24.00
C PRO A 98 8.42 3.04 -23.34
N PRO A 99 9.46 2.71 -24.14
CA PRO A 99 10.83 2.66 -23.62
C PRO A 99 11.25 3.98 -22.97
N GLY A 100 11.91 3.90 -21.81
CA GLY A 100 12.30 5.08 -21.03
C GLY A 100 12.56 4.79 -19.55
N ASN A 101 12.91 5.83 -18.81
CA ASN A 101 13.09 5.77 -17.36
C ASN A 101 11.84 6.32 -16.66
N TYR A 102 11.37 5.61 -15.64
CA TYR A 102 10.16 5.95 -14.92
C TYR A 102 10.38 5.92 -13.42
N THR A 103 9.76 6.88 -12.73
CA THR A 103 9.47 6.79 -11.31
C THR A 103 8.02 6.33 -11.16
N LEU A 104 7.84 5.20 -10.49
CA LEU A 104 6.53 4.66 -10.14
C LEU A 104 6.31 4.82 -8.65
N THR A 105 5.25 5.53 -8.29
CA THR A 105 4.85 5.73 -6.89
C THR A 105 3.52 5.02 -6.67
N MET A 106 3.53 3.96 -5.87
CA MET A 106 2.29 3.36 -5.39
C MET A 106 1.82 4.17 -4.17
N GLN A 107 0.53 4.49 -4.13
CA GLN A 107 -0.07 5.22 -3.02
C GLN A 107 -1.41 4.60 -2.61
N PHE A 108 -1.61 4.41 -1.31
CA PHE A 108 -2.86 3.91 -0.74
C PHE A 108 -3.79 5.07 -0.36
N ALA A 109 -5.08 4.89 -0.60
CA ALA A 109 -6.10 5.87 -0.29
C ALA A 109 -7.38 5.22 0.23
N ASN A 110 -8.23 5.98 0.92
CA ASN A 110 -9.52 5.50 1.43
C ASN A 110 -10.59 5.40 0.33
N GLY A 111 -11.81 5.00 0.69
CA GLY A 111 -12.95 4.88 -0.24
C GLY A 111 -13.31 6.17 -1.00
N LEU A 112 -12.88 7.35 -0.55
CA LEU A 112 -13.06 8.64 -1.24
C LEU A 112 -11.85 9.04 -2.10
N HIS A 113 -10.90 8.14 -2.32
CA HIS A 113 -9.63 8.40 -3.00
C HIS A 113 -8.74 9.43 -2.26
N GLN A 114 -8.95 9.64 -0.96
CA GLN A 114 -8.10 10.52 -0.16
C GLN A 114 -6.87 9.76 0.31
N ALA A 115 -5.69 10.26 -0.03
CA ALA A 115 -4.44 9.60 0.30
C ALA A 115 -4.22 9.49 1.82
N TYR A 116 -3.66 8.38 2.27
CA TYR A 116 -3.27 8.20 3.69
C TYR A 116 -1.96 8.92 4.06
N GLY A 117 -1.22 9.45 3.08
CA GLY A 117 -0.01 10.23 3.29
C GLY A 117 1.30 9.44 3.16
N PRO A 118 2.42 10.00 3.66
CA PRO A 118 3.77 9.48 3.38
C PRO A 118 4.07 8.06 3.88
N ALA A 119 3.44 7.63 4.98
CA ALA A 119 3.62 6.26 5.49
C ALA A 119 2.99 5.20 4.56
N MET A 120 2.07 5.62 3.69
CA MET A 120 1.26 4.77 2.83
C MET A 120 1.51 5.04 1.35
N ASN A 121 2.74 5.43 1.03
CA ASN A 121 3.24 5.40 -0.34
C ASN A 121 4.60 4.69 -0.42
N LYS A 122 4.94 4.22 -1.61
CA LYS A 122 6.24 3.64 -1.91
C LYS A 122 6.64 4.08 -3.31
N GLU A 123 7.89 4.51 -3.46
CA GLU A 123 8.48 4.83 -4.75
C GLU A 123 9.44 3.71 -5.19
N ILE A 124 9.44 3.43 -6.49
CA ILE A 124 10.47 2.67 -7.19
C ILE A 124 10.85 3.39 -8.49
N LYS A 125 12.08 3.16 -8.95
CA LYS A 125 12.56 3.59 -10.26
C LYS A 125 12.72 2.37 -11.16
N ILE A 126 12.32 2.46 -12.42
CA ILE A 126 12.47 1.38 -13.39
C ILE A 126 12.93 1.92 -14.74
N THR A 127 13.46 1.02 -15.57
CA THR A 127 13.74 1.28 -16.97
C THR A 127 12.90 0.33 -17.84
N VAL A 128 12.14 0.89 -18.77
CA VAL A 128 11.42 0.14 -19.80
C VAL A 128 12.29 0.10 -21.05
N LYS A 129 12.53 -1.10 -21.61
CA LYS A 129 13.31 -1.30 -22.84
C LYS A 129 12.43 -1.55 -24.06
#